data_AF-A0A843LL85-F1
#
_entry.id   AF-A0A843LL85-F1
#
_cell.length_a   1.000
_cell.length_b   1.000
_cell.length_c   1.000
_cell.angle_alpha   90.00
_cell.angle_beta   90.00
_cell.angle_gamma   90.00
#
_symmetry.space_group_name_H-M   'P 1'
#
loop_
_entity.id
_entity.type
_entity.pdbx_description
1 polymer ?
#
loop_
_entity_poly.entity_id
_entity_poly.type
_entity_poly.pdbx_seq_one_letter_code
_entity_poly.pdbx_strand_id
1 'polypeptide(L)'
;MENAGIPGILIEVVTPEWTWMSAAGYCSPLSSESLDSDMRFLIASVTKLVTSIVILKLAEEGKLSLADPIERWLPAYLMDRIPNGKEMTIRQLLDHTSGIADYDKELINLEELHNPDVPIPCQVSIEQGLSASPLFSPGTNYTYSNVNYILLTLIIDAASGIPYEDYVTRNIIIPAGLKHVYSAYQSYTRPTHPGDNAKRKRDDK
;
A
#
# COMPACT_ATOMS: atom_id res chain seq x y z
N MET A 1 20.74 19.54 -7.47
CA MET A 1 20.88 18.07 -7.49
C MET A 1 22.13 17.63 -6.75
N GLU A 2 23.33 18.11 -7.11
CA GLU A 2 24.59 17.74 -6.45
C GLU A 2 24.62 18.00 -4.93
N ASN A 3 24.17 19.17 -4.47
CA ASN A 3 24.16 19.48 -3.03
C ASN A 3 23.10 18.72 -2.20
N ALA A 4 22.15 18.04 -2.84
CA ALA A 4 21.07 17.31 -2.17
C ALA A 4 21.28 15.78 -2.17
N GLY A 5 22.35 15.28 -2.81
CA GLY A 5 22.59 13.84 -2.93
C GLY A 5 21.56 13.09 -3.78
N ILE A 6 20.77 13.79 -4.59
CA ILE A 6 19.72 13.20 -5.43
C ILE A 6 20.32 12.87 -6.81
N PRO A 7 20.37 11.57 -7.20
CA PRO A 7 21.03 11.15 -8.45
C PRO A 7 20.25 11.57 -9.71
N GLY A 8 18.91 11.59 -9.63
CA GLY A 8 18.01 11.88 -10.75
C GLY A 8 16.72 12.51 -10.27
N ILE A 9 16.12 13.37 -11.08
CA ILE A 9 14.81 13.97 -10.82
C ILE A 9 13.98 14.05 -12.10
N LEU A 10 12.69 13.71 -11.97
CA LEU A 10 11.68 13.93 -12.99
C LEU A 10 10.58 14.80 -12.40
N ILE A 11 10.19 15.85 -13.11
CA ILE A 11 9.12 16.76 -12.72
C ILE A 11 8.15 16.88 -13.89
N GLU A 12 6.86 16.70 -13.61
CA GLU A 12 5.78 17.03 -14.52
C GLU A 12 4.86 18.08 -13.86
N VAL A 13 4.49 19.10 -14.62
CA VAL A 13 3.52 20.13 -14.22
C VAL A 13 2.41 20.16 -15.26
N VAL A 14 1.17 19.98 -14.80
CA VAL A 14 -0.02 19.91 -15.64
C VAL A 14 -0.98 21.03 -15.23
N THR A 15 -1.37 21.86 -16.20
CA THR A 15 -2.46 22.83 -16.08
C THR A 15 -3.54 22.54 -17.13
N PRO A 16 -4.70 23.20 -17.10
CA PRO A 16 -5.70 23.05 -18.16
C PRO A 16 -5.19 23.46 -19.55
N GLU A 17 -4.19 24.35 -19.62
CA GLU A 17 -3.70 24.94 -20.87
C GLU A 17 -2.42 24.27 -21.39
N TRP A 18 -1.58 23.74 -20.52
CA TRP A 18 -0.30 23.17 -20.92
C TRP A 18 0.19 22.07 -19.97
N THR A 19 1.07 21.24 -20.52
CA THR A 19 1.86 20.25 -19.78
C THR A 19 3.32 20.55 -20.03
N TRP A 20 4.12 20.52 -18.96
CA TRP A 20 5.57 20.64 -19.02
C TRP A 20 6.19 19.51 -18.23
N MET A 21 7.25 18.91 -18.78
CA MET A 21 7.98 17.83 -18.15
C MET A 21 9.48 18.04 -18.35
N SER A 22 10.27 17.69 -17.33
CA SER A 22 11.72 17.70 -17.40
C SER A 22 12.30 16.58 -16.55
N ALA A 23 13.33 15.92 -17.09
CA ALA A 23 14.16 14.98 -16.37
C ALA A 23 15.61 15.48 -16.33
N ALA A 24 16.32 15.20 -15.25
CA ALA A 24 17.74 15.51 -15.11
C ALA A 24 18.43 14.45 -14.24
N GLY A 25 19.74 14.30 -14.43
CA GLY A 25 20.57 13.34 -13.69
C GLY A 25 20.50 11.92 -14.25
N TYR A 26 20.75 10.94 -13.37
CA TYR A 26 20.95 9.54 -13.71
C TYR A 26 19.91 8.63 -13.06
N CYS A 27 19.71 7.47 -13.65
CA CYS A 27 18.72 6.47 -13.21
C CYS A 27 19.05 5.85 -11.84
N SER A 28 20.34 5.82 -11.49
CA SER A 28 20.80 5.41 -10.17
C SER A 28 22.13 6.09 -9.83
N PRO A 29 22.54 6.13 -8.55
CA PRO A 29 23.84 6.69 -8.14
C PRO A 29 25.05 5.99 -8.77
N LEU A 30 24.87 4.74 -9.22
CA LEU A 30 25.92 3.90 -9.80
C LEU A 30 25.87 3.86 -11.33
N SER A 31 24.81 4.42 -11.94
CA SER A 31 24.60 4.38 -13.38
C SER A 31 25.07 5.67 -14.05
N SER A 32 25.67 5.54 -15.23
CA SER A 32 25.91 6.66 -16.15
C SER A 32 24.74 6.90 -17.10
N GLU A 33 23.69 6.07 -17.04
CA GLU A 33 22.48 6.21 -17.85
C GLU A 33 21.67 7.41 -17.39
N SER A 34 21.41 8.34 -18.31
CA SER A 34 20.58 9.51 -18.06
C SER A 34 19.14 9.12 -17.77
N LEU A 35 18.53 9.82 -16.81
CA LEU A 35 17.11 9.63 -16.50
C LEU A 35 16.24 10.06 -17.69
N ASP A 36 15.35 9.16 -18.11
CA ASP A 36 14.37 9.42 -19.18
C ASP A 36 12.96 9.64 -18.58
N SER A 37 12.11 10.39 -19.31
CA SER A 37 10.74 10.67 -18.90
C SER A 37 9.83 9.44 -18.83
N ASP A 38 10.13 8.40 -19.60
CA ASP A 38 9.31 7.17 -19.66
C ASP A 38 9.73 6.14 -18.59
N MET A 39 10.69 6.50 -17.73
CA MET A 39 11.15 5.63 -16.65
C MET A 39 10.13 5.54 -15.51
N ARG A 40 10.21 4.43 -14.79
CA ARG A 40 9.27 4.08 -13.72
C ARG A 40 9.95 4.17 -12.37
N PHE A 41 9.19 4.58 -11.36
CA PHE A 41 9.68 4.80 -10.01
C PHE A 41 8.78 4.07 -9.01
N LEU A 42 9.39 3.61 -7.92
CA LEU A 42 8.63 3.23 -6.74
C LEU A 42 8.06 4.51 -6.11
N ILE A 43 6.72 4.61 -6.07
CA ILE A 43 6.03 5.82 -5.61
C ILE A 43 5.85 5.88 -4.09
N ALA A 44 6.35 4.88 -3.37
CA ALA A 44 6.31 4.77 -1.92
C ALA A 44 4.94 5.13 -1.31
N SER A 45 4.88 6.12 -0.42
CA SER A 45 3.65 6.49 0.29
C SER A 45 2.58 7.13 -0.58
N VAL A 46 2.85 7.47 -1.85
CA VAL A 46 1.80 7.86 -2.80
C VAL A 46 0.80 6.73 -3.02
N THR A 47 1.21 5.47 -2.85
CA THR A 47 0.32 4.29 -2.90
C THR A 47 -0.87 4.40 -1.95
N LYS A 48 -0.73 5.10 -0.81
CA LYS A 48 -1.81 5.29 0.16
C LYS A 48 -3.01 6.02 -0.44
N LEU A 49 -2.78 6.93 -1.39
CA LEU A 49 -3.86 7.61 -2.10
C LEU A 49 -4.73 6.60 -2.85
N VAL A 50 -4.10 5.65 -3.55
CA VAL A 50 -4.81 4.58 -4.28
C VAL A 50 -5.59 3.69 -3.31
N THR A 51 -4.97 3.27 -2.19
CA THR A 51 -5.65 2.49 -1.16
C THR A 51 -6.87 3.22 -0.57
N SER A 52 -6.74 4.51 -0.29
CA SER A 52 -7.83 5.35 0.22
C SER A 52 -8.97 5.47 -0.80
N ILE A 53 -8.68 5.65 -2.08
CA ILE A 53 -9.69 5.67 -3.14
C ILE A 53 -10.46 4.34 -3.16
N VAL A 54 -9.77 3.20 -3.05
CA VAL A 54 -10.43 1.89 -3.02
C VAL A 54 -11.37 1.75 -1.82
N ILE A 55 -10.93 2.12 -0.62
CA ILE A 55 -11.78 2.07 0.58
C ILE A 55 -13.02 2.97 0.42
N LEU A 56 -12.84 4.20 -0.07
CA LEU A 56 -13.93 5.14 -0.29
C LEU A 56 -14.91 4.63 -1.35
N LYS A 57 -14.41 4.00 -2.43
CA LYS A 57 -15.24 3.39 -3.46
C LYS A 57 -16.04 2.21 -2.93
N LEU A 58 -15.43 1.32 -2.14
CA LEU A 58 -16.15 0.23 -1.48
C LEU A 58 -17.21 0.75 -0.49
N ALA A 59 -16.94 1.87 0.18
CA ALA A 59 -17.91 2.53 1.05
C ALA A 59 -19.09 3.11 0.26
N GLU A 60 -18.82 3.79 -0.86
CA GLU A 60 -19.85 4.30 -1.78
C GLU A 60 -20.72 3.17 -2.34
N GLU A 61 -20.12 2.02 -2.65
CA GLU A 61 -20.81 0.81 -3.11
C GLU A 61 -21.58 0.08 -1.98
N GLY A 62 -21.54 0.59 -0.74
CA GLY A 62 -22.19 -0.02 0.42
C GLY A 62 -21.58 -1.36 0.87
N LYS A 63 -20.38 -1.70 0.39
CA LYS A 63 -19.69 -2.94 0.74
C LYS A 63 -19.03 -2.87 2.11
N LEU A 64 -18.69 -1.67 2.57
CA LEU A 64 -18.18 -1.41 3.92
C LEU A 64 -18.64 -0.03 4.41
N SER A 65 -18.45 0.27 5.69
CA SER A 65 -18.60 1.60 6.26
C SER A 65 -17.29 2.08 6.87
N LEU A 66 -16.98 3.38 6.72
CA LEU A 66 -15.81 3.97 7.41
C LEU A 66 -15.93 3.90 8.94
N ALA A 67 -17.15 3.75 9.46
CA ALA A 67 -17.42 3.57 10.89
C ALA A 67 -17.43 2.09 11.31
N ASP A 68 -17.25 1.14 10.37
CA ASP A 68 -17.17 -0.27 10.76
C ASP A 68 -15.97 -0.49 11.69
N PRO A 69 -16.16 -1.28 12.76
CA PRO A 69 -15.03 -1.70 13.58
C PRO A 69 -14.14 -2.64 12.75
N ILE A 70 -12.82 -2.51 12.89
CA ILE A 70 -11.88 -3.29 12.08
C ILE A 70 -11.97 -4.81 12.37
N GLU A 71 -12.46 -5.17 13.55
CA GLU A 71 -12.70 -6.57 13.96
C GLU A 71 -13.69 -7.32 13.05
N ARG A 72 -14.58 -6.58 12.37
CA ARG A 72 -15.53 -7.14 11.40
C ARG A 72 -14.83 -7.71 10.17
N TRP A 73 -13.67 -7.17 9.83
CA TRP A 73 -13.01 -7.37 8.55
C TRP A 73 -11.70 -8.15 8.65
N LEU A 74 -11.03 -8.05 9.81
CA LEU A 74 -9.74 -8.69 10.04
C LEU A 74 -9.90 -10.05 10.71
N PRO A 75 -9.03 -11.03 10.39
CA PRO A 75 -9.12 -12.36 10.98
C PRO A 75 -8.79 -12.34 12.48
N ALA A 76 -9.43 -13.23 13.25
CA ALA A 76 -9.30 -13.27 14.72
C ALA A 76 -7.84 -13.35 15.20
N TYR A 77 -7.00 -14.19 14.56
CA TYR A 77 -5.59 -14.34 14.93
C TYR A 77 -4.78 -13.03 14.78
N LEU A 78 -5.22 -12.13 13.91
CA LEU A 78 -4.60 -10.81 13.74
C LEU A 78 -5.17 -9.83 14.75
N MET A 79 -6.48 -9.86 14.99
CA MET A 79 -7.15 -9.02 15.98
C MET A 79 -6.61 -9.21 17.40
N ASP A 80 -6.28 -10.44 17.78
CA ASP A 80 -5.68 -10.76 19.09
C ASP A 80 -4.31 -10.08 19.30
N ARG A 81 -3.69 -9.63 18.21
CA ARG A 81 -2.39 -8.95 18.20
C ARG A 81 -2.49 -7.45 18.03
N ILE A 82 -3.68 -6.88 17.74
CA ILE A 82 -3.84 -5.43 17.56
C ILE A 82 -4.24 -4.81 18.89
N PRO A 83 -3.35 -4.02 19.55
CA PRO A 83 -3.70 -3.37 20.80
C PRO A 83 -4.89 -2.42 20.60
N ASN A 84 -5.89 -2.49 21.47
CA ASN A 84 -7.15 -1.72 21.36
C ASN A 84 -7.90 -1.90 20.03
N GLY A 85 -7.62 -2.97 19.26
CA GLY A 85 -8.17 -3.14 17.91
C GLY A 85 -9.70 -3.17 17.85
N LYS A 86 -10.37 -3.62 18.93
CA LYS A 86 -11.84 -3.65 19.02
C LYS A 86 -12.48 -2.27 19.11
N GLU A 87 -11.71 -1.26 19.50
CA GLU A 87 -12.16 0.14 19.59
C GLU A 87 -11.90 0.92 18.29
N MET A 88 -11.18 0.31 17.33
CA MET A 88 -10.76 0.97 16.09
C MET A 88 -11.78 0.82 14.97
N THR A 89 -11.91 1.87 14.17
CA THR A 89 -12.70 1.93 12.95
C THR A 89 -11.83 2.01 11.70
N ILE A 90 -12.40 1.68 10.54
CA ILE A 90 -11.73 1.87 9.24
C ILE A 90 -11.26 3.33 9.05
N ARG A 91 -12.06 4.32 9.49
CA ARG A 91 -11.70 5.74 9.44
C ARG A 91 -10.39 6.03 10.17
N GLN A 92 -10.21 5.47 11.37
CA GLN A 92 -9.02 5.70 12.18
C GLN A 92 -7.75 5.08 11.59
N LEU A 93 -7.89 4.04 10.76
CA LEU A 93 -6.77 3.54 9.96
C LEU A 93 -6.42 4.53 8.83
N LEU A 94 -7.43 5.02 8.08
CA LEU A 94 -7.25 5.94 6.96
C LEU A 94 -6.57 7.26 7.37
N ASP A 95 -7.01 7.84 8.48
CA ASP A 95 -6.56 9.16 8.95
C ASP A 95 -5.41 9.10 9.97
N HIS A 96 -4.83 7.92 10.19
CA HIS A 96 -3.70 7.71 11.09
C HIS A 96 -3.96 8.08 12.56
N THR A 97 -5.19 7.92 13.02
CA THR A 97 -5.58 8.13 14.43
C THR A 97 -5.81 6.82 15.20
N SER A 98 -5.34 5.68 14.68
CA SER A 98 -5.48 4.36 15.32
C SER A 98 -4.71 4.21 16.63
N GLY A 99 -3.54 4.86 16.76
CA GLY A 99 -2.61 4.64 17.87
C GLY A 99 -1.69 3.43 17.69
N ILE A 100 -1.75 2.74 16.53
CA ILE A 100 -0.84 1.64 16.18
C ILE A 100 0.55 2.22 15.86
N ALA A 101 1.60 1.66 16.46
CA ALA A 101 2.98 2.03 16.16
C ALA A 101 3.35 1.65 14.71
N ASP A 102 4.26 2.42 14.11
CA ASP A 102 4.87 2.01 12.84
C ASP A 102 5.92 0.90 13.09
N TYR A 103 6.33 0.21 12.03
CA TYR A 103 7.50 -0.68 12.13
C TYR A 103 8.80 0.11 12.13
N ASP A 104 9.87 -0.53 12.62
CA ASP A 104 11.20 0.07 12.59
C ASP A 104 11.74 0.07 11.14
N LYS A 105 11.94 1.28 10.60
CA LYS A 105 12.42 1.48 9.23
C LYS A 105 13.91 1.19 9.10
N GLU A 106 14.68 1.24 10.18
CA GLU A 106 16.11 0.90 10.18
C GLU A 106 16.35 -0.61 10.06
N LEU A 107 15.33 -1.41 10.40
CA LEU A 107 15.32 -2.86 10.20
C LEU A 107 14.89 -3.27 8.78
N ILE A 108 14.42 -2.32 7.96
CA ILE A 108 14.16 -2.57 6.55
C ILE A 108 15.44 -2.31 5.77
N ASN A 109 15.92 -3.36 5.12
CA ASN A 109 17.04 -3.24 4.20
C ASN A 109 16.61 -2.33 3.02
N LEU A 110 17.18 -1.13 2.95
CA LEU A 110 16.91 -0.17 1.87
C LEU A 110 17.32 -0.72 0.49
N GLU A 111 18.28 -1.65 0.42
CA GLU A 111 18.63 -2.33 -0.84
C GLU A 111 17.51 -3.27 -1.29
N GLU A 112 16.84 -3.94 -0.36
CA GLU A 112 15.66 -4.77 -0.66
C GLU A 112 14.45 -3.89 -1.03
N LEU A 113 14.30 -2.73 -0.40
CA LEU A 113 13.24 -1.76 -0.71
C LEU A 113 13.37 -1.19 -2.13
N HIS A 114 14.59 -1.02 -2.63
CA HIS A 114 14.88 -0.56 -4.00
C HIS A 114 14.99 -1.70 -5.01
N ASN A 115 14.90 -2.96 -4.57
CA ASN A 115 14.91 -4.11 -5.45
C ASN A 115 13.47 -4.46 -5.86
N PRO A 116 13.07 -4.24 -7.13
CA PRO A 116 11.73 -4.57 -7.59
C PRO A 116 11.41 -6.07 -7.54
N ASP A 117 12.42 -6.93 -7.39
CA ASP A 117 12.30 -8.38 -7.28
C ASP A 117 12.20 -8.89 -5.83
N VAL A 118 12.41 -8.01 -4.83
CA VAL A 118 12.29 -8.38 -3.41
C VAL A 118 10.99 -7.79 -2.83
N PRO A 119 9.94 -8.62 -2.64
CA PRO A 119 8.74 -8.14 -1.97
C PRO A 119 9.08 -7.81 -0.51
N ILE A 120 8.77 -6.60 -0.06
CA ILE A 120 8.79 -6.25 1.37
C ILE A 120 7.84 -7.22 2.07
N PRO A 121 8.30 -8.11 2.97
CA PRO A 121 7.36 -9.04 3.59
C PRO A 121 6.39 -8.25 4.46
N CYS A 122 5.16 -8.00 3.95
CA CYS A 122 4.10 -7.31 4.69
C CYS A 122 3.90 -7.90 6.10
N GLN A 123 4.20 -9.19 6.27
CA GLN A 123 4.20 -9.85 7.57
C GLN A 123 5.21 -9.26 8.56
N VAL A 124 6.49 -9.14 8.23
CA VAL A 124 7.51 -8.64 9.18
C VAL A 124 7.18 -7.22 9.65
N SER A 125 6.68 -6.38 8.74
CA SER A 125 6.23 -5.01 9.02
C SER A 125 4.99 -4.96 9.93
N ILE A 126 4.01 -5.85 9.75
CA ILE A 126 2.85 -5.94 10.64
C ILE A 126 3.30 -6.42 12.03
N GLU A 127 4.13 -7.48 12.09
CA GLU A 127 4.49 -8.11 13.36
C GLU A 127 5.23 -7.16 14.31
N GLN A 128 6.09 -6.29 13.78
CA GLN A 128 6.79 -5.29 14.57
C GLN A 128 5.83 -4.25 15.16
N GLY A 129 4.99 -3.62 14.33
CA GLY A 129 4.06 -2.61 14.81
C GLY A 129 2.99 -3.17 15.77
N LEU A 130 2.55 -4.41 15.56
CA LEU A 130 1.59 -5.08 16.44
C LEU A 130 2.19 -5.59 17.75
N SER A 131 3.52 -5.74 17.83
CA SER A 131 4.19 -6.14 19.07
C SER A 131 4.46 -4.96 20.02
N ALA A 132 4.29 -3.73 19.55
CA ALA A 132 4.47 -2.52 20.35
C ALA A 132 3.23 -2.20 21.18
N SER A 133 3.43 -1.52 22.31
CA SER A 133 2.32 -0.93 23.08
C SER A 133 1.57 0.12 22.25
N PRO A 134 0.24 0.28 22.43
CA PRO A 134 -0.50 1.33 21.76
C PRO A 134 0.06 2.70 22.18
N LEU A 135 0.27 3.58 21.20
CA LEU A 135 0.80 4.92 21.43
C LEU A 135 -0.23 5.84 22.10
N PHE A 136 -1.52 5.61 21.82
CA PHE A 136 -2.68 6.30 22.39
C PHE A 136 -3.97 5.53 22.07
N SER A 137 -5.08 5.92 22.70
CA SER A 137 -6.41 5.36 22.40
C SER A 137 -6.91 5.81 21.01
N PRO A 138 -7.59 4.94 20.24
CA PRO A 138 -8.06 5.29 18.90
C PRO A 138 -8.86 6.60 18.85
N GLY A 139 -8.52 7.48 17.90
CA GLY A 139 -9.18 8.77 17.66
C GLY A 139 -8.75 9.91 18.58
N THR A 140 -7.85 9.68 19.55
CA THR A 140 -7.46 10.72 20.52
C THR A 140 -6.22 11.53 20.12
N ASN A 141 -5.43 11.03 19.18
CA ASN A 141 -4.23 11.69 18.66
C ASN A 141 -3.92 11.20 17.23
N TYR A 142 -2.84 11.72 16.64
CA TYR A 142 -2.38 11.38 15.30
C TYR A 142 -0.94 10.85 15.35
N THR A 143 -0.69 9.74 14.65
CA THR A 143 0.67 9.29 14.37
C THR A 143 0.70 8.52 13.05
N TYR A 144 1.64 8.89 12.19
CA TYR A 144 1.80 8.20 10.93
C TYR A 144 2.26 6.76 11.15
N SER A 145 1.52 5.80 10.60
CA SER A 145 1.85 4.37 10.68
C SER A 145 1.52 3.67 9.37
N ASN A 146 2.52 3.03 8.77
CA ASN A 146 2.32 2.23 7.55
C ASN A 146 1.49 0.99 7.83
N VAL A 147 1.53 0.46 9.07
CA VAL A 147 0.74 -0.70 9.50
C VAL A 147 -0.75 -0.45 9.28
N ASN A 148 -1.24 0.78 9.50
CA ASN A 148 -2.63 1.12 9.21
C ASN A 148 -3.04 0.80 7.76
N TYR A 149 -2.19 1.16 6.81
CA TYR A 149 -2.49 0.97 5.39
C TYR A 149 -2.30 -0.48 4.95
N ILE A 150 -1.39 -1.22 5.60
CA ILE A 150 -1.31 -2.66 5.40
C ILE A 150 -2.60 -3.34 5.88
N LEU A 151 -3.13 -2.97 7.06
CA LEU A 151 -4.42 -3.47 7.54
C LEU A 151 -5.57 -3.11 6.58
N LEU A 152 -5.58 -1.90 6.01
CA LEU A 152 -6.58 -1.52 5.00
C LEU A 152 -6.54 -2.42 3.77
N THR A 153 -5.37 -2.90 3.32
CA THR A 153 -5.31 -3.86 2.19
C THR A 153 -6.03 -5.17 2.51
N LEU A 154 -5.94 -5.67 3.75
CA LEU A 154 -6.64 -6.87 4.19
C LEU A 154 -8.15 -6.65 4.28
N ILE A 155 -8.57 -5.45 4.70
CA ILE A 155 -9.98 -5.06 4.71
C ILE A 155 -10.52 -4.98 3.27
N ILE A 156 -9.73 -4.49 2.31
CA ILE A 156 -10.09 -4.50 0.88
C ILE A 156 -10.24 -5.94 0.37
N ASP A 157 -9.31 -6.84 0.69
CA ASP A 157 -9.42 -8.26 0.33
C ASP A 157 -10.75 -8.84 0.83
N ALA A 158 -11.07 -8.60 2.11
CA ALA A 158 -12.28 -9.12 2.76
C ALA A 158 -13.57 -8.50 2.18
N ALA A 159 -13.63 -7.19 1.99
CA ALA A 159 -14.83 -6.48 1.53
C ALA A 159 -15.10 -6.66 0.04
N SER A 160 -14.05 -6.81 -0.77
CA SER A 160 -14.19 -6.98 -2.22
C SER A 160 -14.29 -8.44 -2.67
N GLY A 161 -13.79 -9.38 -1.85
CA GLY A 161 -13.73 -10.80 -2.18
C GLY A 161 -12.64 -11.16 -3.21
N ILE A 162 -11.77 -10.22 -3.57
CA ILE A 162 -10.62 -10.43 -4.46
C ILE A 162 -9.37 -9.77 -3.88
N PRO A 163 -8.15 -10.20 -4.24
CA PRO A 163 -6.92 -9.59 -3.76
C PRO A 163 -6.83 -8.09 -4.10
N TYR A 164 -6.26 -7.29 -3.20
CA TYR A 164 -6.07 -5.85 -3.30
C TYR A 164 -5.46 -5.45 -4.64
N GLU A 165 -4.41 -6.15 -5.07
CA GLU A 165 -3.71 -5.83 -6.32
C GLU A 165 -4.61 -6.06 -7.56
N ASP A 166 -5.40 -7.12 -7.53
CA ASP A 166 -6.39 -7.40 -8.59
C ASP A 166 -7.50 -6.34 -8.56
N TYR A 167 -7.94 -5.93 -7.37
CA TYR A 167 -8.94 -4.89 -7.22
C TYR A 167 -8.44 -3.56 -7.78
N VAL A 168 -7.24 -3.12 -7.36
CA VAL A 168 -6.60 -1.88 -7.82
C VAL A 168 -6.42 -1.92 -9.34
N THR A 169 -5.92 -3.02 -9.88
CA THR A 169 -5.70 -3.16 -11.33
C THR A 169 -7.01 -3.04 -12.10
N ARG A 170 -8.03 -3.82 -11.71
CA ARG A 170 -9.30 -3.91 -12.45
C ARG A 170 -10.18 -2.67 -12.28
N ASN A 171 -10.17 -2.04 -11.11
CA ASN A 171 -11.13 -0.99 -10.75
C ASN A 171 -10.53 0.41 -10.72
N ILE A 172 -9.20 0.55 -10.67
CA ILE A 172 -8.51 1.85 -10.64
C ILE A 172 -7.60 2.03 -11.85
N ILE A 173 -6.57 1.19 -12.02
CA ILE A 173 -5.52 1.38 -13.05
C ILE A 173 -6.10 1.28 -14.46
N ILE A 174 -6.82 0.19 -14.78
CA ILE A 174 -7.39 -0.04 -16.11
C ILE A 174 -8.43 1.03 -16.46
N PRO A 175 -9.45 1.32 -15.61
CA PRO A 175 -10.46 2.33 -15.93
C PRO A 175 -9.90 3.76 -16.06
N ALA A 176 -8.84 4.09 -15.30
CA ALA A 176 -8.18 5.39 -15.41
C ALA A 176 -7.20 5.49 -16.60
N GLY A 177 -6.99 4.40 -17.36
CA GLY A 177 -6.09 4.39 -18.52
C GLY A 177 -4.61 4.49 -18.15
N LEU A 178 -4.22 4.11 -16.93
CA LEU A 178 -2.84 4.23 -16.42
C LEU A 178 -1.95 3.08 -16.94
N LYS A 179 -1.50 3.19 -18.18
CA LYS A 179 -0.79 2.12 -18.91
C LYS A 179 0.57 1.71 -18.34
N HIS A 180 1.22 2.60 -17.59
CA HIS A 180 2.58 2.40 -17.07
C HIS A 180 2.64 2.26 -15.54
N VAL A 181 1.48 2.11 -14.90
CA VAL A 181 1.34 1.89 -13.45
C VAL A 181 0.94 0.44 -13.21
N TYR A 182 1.64 -0.25 -12.32
CA TYR A 182 1.35 -1.63 -11.93
C TYR A 182 1.73 -1.84 -10.46
N SER A 183 1.17 -2.87 -9.88
CA SER A 183 1.62 -3.35 -8.58
C SER A 183 2.93 -4.10 -8.72
N ALA A 184 3.90 -3.78 -7.85
CA ALA A 184 5.14 -4.55 -7.71
C ALA A 184 4.89 -6.01 -7.27
N TYR A 185 3.70 -6.35 -6.76
CA TYR A 185 3.35 -7.71 -6.32
C TYR A 185 2.76 -8.60 -7.40
N GLN A 186 2.24 -8.05 -8.50
CA GLN A 186 1.68 -8.87 -9.59
C GLN A 186 2.77 -9.61 -10.39
N SER A 187 4.04 -9.28 -10.19
CA SER A 187 5.20 -10.01 -10.71
C SER A 187 5.53 -11.29 -9.91
N TYR A 188 4.82 -11.62 -8.81
CA TYR A 188 5.13 -12.81 -8.00
C TYR A 188 3.90 -13.51 -7.38
N THR A 189 3.97 -14.85 -7.26
CA THR A 189 2.94 -15.70 -6.62
C THR A 189 2.89 -15.50 -5.11
N ARG A 190 1.76 -14.97 -4.60
CA ARG A 190 1.45 -14.84 -3.15
C ARG A 190 1.46 -16.21 -2.45
N PRO A 191 1.85 -16.30 -1.16
CA PRO A 191 1.57 -17.48 -0.36
C PRO A 191 0.06 -17.73 -0.36
N THR A 192 -0.35 -18.89 -0.86
CA THR A 192 -1.76 -19.28 -0.99
C THR A 192 -2.42 -19.42 0.38
N HIS A 193 -3.66 -18.96 0.53
CA HIS A 193 -4.49 -19.44 1.64
C HIS A 193 -4.71 -20.96 1.48
N PRO A 194 -4.87 -21.72 2.58
CA PRO A 194 -5.23 -23.14 2.54
C PRO A 194 -6.58 -23.47 1.84
N GLY A 195 -7.26 -22.49 1.23
CA GLY A 195 -8.46 -22.67 0.40
C GLY A 195 -8.31 -22.30 -1.08
N ASP A 196 -7.22 -21.64 -1.48
CA ASP A 196 -7.08 -21.10 -2.86
C ASP A 196 -6.84 -22.20 -3.90
N ASN A 197 -6.28 -23.34 -3.47
CA ASN A 197 -6.03 -24.50 -4.34
C ASN A 197 -7.31 -25.24 -4.76
N ALA A 198 -8.45 -24.98 -4.14
CA ALA A 198 -9.71 -25.66 -4.45
C ALA A 198 -10.45 -25.06 -5.66
N LYS A 199 -10.15 -23.80 -6.04
CA LYS A 199 -10.82 -23.12 -7.16
C LYS A 199 -10.06 -23.23 -8.49
N ARG A 200 -8.73 -23.36 -8.49
CA ARG A 200 -7.93 -23.45 -9.73
C ARG A 200 -8.12 -24.73 -10.55
N LYS A 201 -8.78 -25.77 -10.02
CA LYS A 201 -8.97 -27.05 -10.74
C LYS A 201 -10.29 -27.17 -11.52
N ARG A 202 -11.15 -26.15 -11.56
CA ARG A 202 -12.46 -26.25 -12.23
C ARG A 202 -12.55 -25.59 -13.60
N ASP A 203 -11.58 -24.75 -13.97
CA ASP A 203 -11.67 -23.99 -15.21
C ASP A 203 -10.80 -24.58 -16.36
N ASP A 204 -10.12 -25.71 -16.12
CA ASP A 204 -9.35 -26.46 -17.12
C ASP A 204 -10.03 -27.81 -17.47
N LYS A 205 -11.30 -27.77 -17.92
CA LYS A 205 -11.93 -28.90 -18.63
C LYS A 205 -12.91 -28.43 -19.70
#